data_AF-A0A1E5XPU6-F1
#
_entry.id   AF-A0A1E5XPU6-F1
#
_cell.length_a   1.000
_cell.length_b   1.000
_cell.length_c   1.000
_cell.angle_alpha   90.00
_cell.angle_beta   90.00
_cell.angle_gamma   90.00
#
_symmetry.space_group_name_H-M   'P 1'
#
loop_
_entity.id
_entity.type
_entity.pdbx_description
1 polymer ?
#
loop_
_entity_poly.entity_id
_entity_poly.type
_entity_poly.pdbx_seq_one_letter_code
_entity_poly.pdbx_strand_id
1 'polypeptide(L)'
;MGKAIFGNSFNFSKANLEKAPVKAIGVGKLTVQLQRTKLKDVQKAFGGTIQRGGDGAGRADWLCYGAEGANVWFISNALGGYEFVMMVAAEAASKPSKSCDAAPAGLSAPNFGIPGLGASTAELKATFGAASGNKIAYRSDRPGGYSDIAQYIGYVIKSGKVAGIGIGETSVQTAH
;
A
#
# COMPACT_ATOMS: atom_id res chain seq x y z
N MET A 1 4.86 -8.89 -6.44
CA MET A 1 4.13 -8.03 -7.39
C MET A 1 3.95 -6.58 -6.88
N GLY A 2 4.50 -6.18 -5.72
CA GLY A 2 4.39 -4.81 -5.18
C GLY A 2 4.76 -3.69 -6.16
N LYS A 3 5.77 -3.90 -7.02
CA LYS A 3 6.15 -2.96 -8.10
C LYS A 3 5.09 -2.84 -9.21
N ALA A 4 4.29 -3.88 -9.44
CA ALA A 4 3.22 -3.90 -10.46
C ALA A 4 1.88 -3.37 -9.94
N ILE A 5 1.65 -3.38 -8.60
CA ILE A 5 0.50 -2.69 -8.00
C ILE A 5 0.63 -1.17 -8.18
N PHE A 6 1.84 -0.64 -8.39
CA PHE A 6 2.08 0.79 -8.54
C PHE A 6 2.78 1.22 -9.83
N GLY A 7 2.94 0.32 -10.80
CA GLY A 7 3.12 0.73 -12.19
C GLY A 7 1.84 1.39 -12.74
N ASN A 8 1.83 1.77 -14.02
CA ASN A 8 0.67 2.35 -14.76
C ASN A 8 -0.59 1.44 -14.84
N SER A 9 -0.76 0.49 -13.93
CA SER A 9 -1.82 -0.51 -13.88
C SER A 9 -3.13 -0.02 -13.28
N PHE A 10 -3.13 1.06 -12.50
CA PHE A 10 -4.32 1.63 -11.87
C PHE A 10 -4.56 3.06 -12.35
N ASN A 11 -5.83 3.40 -12.57
CA ASN A 11 -6.23 4.75 -12.93
C ASN A 11 -6.59 5.56 -11.68
N PHE A 12 -5.68 6.41 -11.25
CA PHE A 12 -5.88 7.35 -10.14
C PHE A 12 -6.11 8.79 -10.63
N SER A 13 -6.53 8.98 -11.89
CA SER A 13 -6.60 10.31 -12.52
C SER A 13 -7.56 11.28 -11.84
N LYS A 14 -8.60 10.79 -11.16
CA LYS A 14 -9.59 11.61 -10.46
C LYS A 14 -9.89 11.05 -9.08
N ALA A 15 -10.08 11.94 -8.11
CA ALA A 15 -10.62 11.58 -6.81
C ALA A 15 -12.06 11.05 -6.98
N ASN A 16 -12.35 9.92 -6.34
CA ASN A 16 -13.65 9.26 -6.35
C ASN A 16 -14.11 8.86 -4.93
N LEU A 17 -13.37 9.28 -3.91
CA LEU A 17 -13.74 9.22 -2.51
C LEU A 17 -13.66 10.63 -1.91
N GLU A 18 -14.65 10.99 -1.09
CA GLU A 18 -14.68 12.30 -0.42
C GLU A 18 -13.61 12.44 0.67
N LYS A 19 -13.24 11.34 1.33
CA LYS A 19 -12.33 11.33 2.48
C LYS A 19 -11.39 10.15 2.38
N ALA A 20 -10.15 10.34 2.85
CA ALA A 20 -9.16 9.28 2.99
C ALA A 20 -9.64 8.26 4.02
N PRO A 21 -9.95 7.01 3.62
CA PRO A 21 -10.47 6.01 4.53
C PRO A 21 -9.37 5.39 5.41
N VAL A 22 -8.09 5.47 5.02
CA VAL A 22 -6.98 4.89 5.78
C VAL A 22 -6.20 5.97 6.50
N LYS A 23 -6.20 5.92 7.84
CA LYS A 23 -5.44 6.88 8.67
C LYS A 23 -4.16 6.28 9.23
N ALA A 24 -4.18 4.98 9.50
CA ALA A 24 -3.08 4.23 10.07
C ALA A 24 -3.23 2.76 9.66
N ILE A 25 -2.11 2.06 9.58
CA ILE A 25 -2.04 0.68 9.10
C ILE A 25 -1.44 -0.15 10.23
N GLY A 26 -2.24 -1.04 10.81
CA GLY A 26 -1.78 -1.96 11.84
C GLY A 26 -1.00 -3.13 11.23
N VAL A 27 0.19 -3.41 11.72
CA VAL A 27 1.00 -4.57 11.33
C VAL A 27 1.59 -5.16 12.61
N GLY A 28 1.02 -6.26 13.10
CA GLY A 28 1.37 -6.78 14.41
C GLY A 28 1.18 -5.73 15.50
N LYS A 29 2.27 -5.40 16.21
CA LYS A 29 2.29 -4.33 17.24
C LYS A 29 2.65 -2.95 16.69
N LEU A 30 3.10 -2.86 15.43
CA LEU A 30 3.48 -1.59 14.82
C LEU A 30 2.26 -0.92 14.19
N THR A 31 2.12 0.38 14.41
CA THR A 31 1.17 1.23 13.66
C THR A 31 1.96 2.06 12.66
N VAL A 32 1.75 1.80 11.37
CA VAL A 32 2.38 2.51 10.28
C VAL A 32 1.50 3.67 9.85
N GLN A 33 2.08 4.87 9.81
CA GLN A 33 1.47 6.07 9.26
C GLN A 33 2.23 6.43 7.99
N LEU A 34 1.53 6.51 6.86
CA LEU A 34 2.12 6.92 5.60
C LEU A 34 2.69 8.35 5.73
N GLN A 35 3.81 8.59 5.05
CA GLN A 35 4.60 9.84 5.10
C GLN A 35 5.24 10.16 6.47
N ARG A 36 5.06 9.33 7.51
CA ARG A 36 5.55 9.61 8.87
C ARG A 36 6.42 8.51 9.44
N THR A 37 6.01 7.25 9.28
CA THR A 37 6.81 6.11 9.73
C THR A 37 8.00 5.91 8.81
N LYS A 38 9.20 5.72 9.36
CA LYS A 38 10.40 5.46 8.56
C LYS A 38 10.53 3.98 8.23
N LEU A 39 11.12 3.65 7.08
CA LEU A 39 11.49 2.28 6.74
C LEU A 39 12.42 1.68 7.79
N LYS A 40 13.34 2.47 8.36
CA LYS A 40 14.22 2.02 9.44
C LYS A 40 13.47 1.62 10.71
N ASP A 41 12.33 2.23 11.01
CA ASP A 41 11.52 1.85 12.17
C ASP A 41 10.81 0.51 11.93
N VAL A 42 10.32 0.29 10.71
CA VAL A 42 9.78 -1.00 10.28
C VAL A 42 10.87 -2.08 10.34
N GLN A 43 12.08 -1.79 9.84
CA GLN A 43 13.22 -2.70 9.91
C GLN A 43 13.61 -3.01 11.35
N LYS A 44 13.60 -2.01 12.24
CA LYS A 44 13.91 -2.21 13.66
C LYS A 44 12.87 -3.12 14.34
N ALA A 45 11.60 -3.01 13.96
CA ALA A 45 10.52 -3.80 14.53
C ALA A 45 10.49 -5.25 14.03
N PHE A 46 10.86 -5.49 12.76
CA PHE A 46 10.65 -6.76 12.08
C PHE A 46 11.93 -7.38 11.46
N GLY A 47 13.07 -6.73 11.60
CA GLY A 47 14.31 -7.14 10.95
C GLY A 47 14.26 -6.96 9.43
N GLY A 48 14.90 -7.89 8.70
CA GLY A 48 14.95 -7.88 7.24
C GLY A 48 15.92 -6.87 6.64
N THR A 49 15.97 -6.86 5.31
CA THR A 49 16.89 -6.09 4.50
C THR A 49 16.13 -5.04 3.71
N ILE A 50 16.51 -3.76 3.85
CA ILE A 50 16.01 -2.71 2.97
C ILE A 50 16.58 -2.96 1.58
N GLN A 51 15.70 -3.37 0.67
CA GLN A 51 15.98 -3.57 -0.73
C GLN A 51 15.90 -2.23 -1.47
N ARG A 52 16.61 -2.13 -2.59
CA ARG A 52 16.62 -0.96 -3.48
C ARG A 52 16.51 -1.40 -4.92
N GLY A 53 15.83 -0.61 -5.74
CA GLY A 53 15.77 -0.86 -7.17
C GLY A 53 15.12 0.27 -7.96
N GLY A 54 15.43 0.31 -9.26
CA GLY A 54 15.11 1.42 -10.15
C GLY A 54 16.10 2.58 -10.01
N ASP A 55 16.05 3.51 -10.96
CA ASP A 55 16.97 4.64 -11.07
C ASP A 55 16.22 5.97 -11.20
N GLY A 56 16.90 7.07 -10.86
CA GLY A 56 16.35 8.43 -10.94
C GLY A 56 14.98 8.57 -10.25
N ALA A 57 14.01 9.13 -10.95
CA ALA A 57 12.64 9.29 -10.46
C ALA A 57 11.88 7.96 -10.28
N GLY A 58 12.35 6.87 -10.89
CA GLY A 58 11.77 5.53 -10.78
C GLY A 58 12.38 4.68 -9.65
N ARG A 59 13.36 5.22 -8.91
CA ARG A 59 13.96 4.52 -7.77
C ARG A 59 12.95 4.36 -6.63
N ALA A 60 13.00 3.21 -5.97
CA ALA A 60 12.34 2.95 -4.70
C ALA A 60 13.23 2.13 -3.74
N ASP A 61 13.00 2.32 -2.45
CA ASP A 61 13.57 1.52 -1.37
C ASP A 61 12.41 0.81 -0.64
N TRP A 62 12.56 -0.45 -0.28
CA TRP A 62 11.47 -1.20 0.36
C TRP A 62 11.95 -2.29 1.33
N LEU A 63 11.10 -2.61 2.29
CA LEU A 63 11.16 -3.87 3.02
C LEU A 63 10.08 -4.80 2.43
N CYS A 64 10.41 -6.08 2.27
CA CYS A 64 9.44 -7.10 1.88
C CYS A 64 9.51 -8.30 2.81
N TYR A 65 8.35 -8.76 3.25
CA TYR A 65 8.20 -9.95 4.08
C TYR A 65 7.26 -10.94 3.40
N GLY A 66 7.71 -12.17 3.23
CA GLY A 66 6.92 -13.27 2.71
C GLY A 66 6.47 -14.22 3.81
N ALA A 67 5.17 -14.50 3.85
CA ALA A 67 4.56 -15.52 4.69
C ALA A 67 3.60 -16.39 3.87
N GLU A 68 3.24 -17.55 4.40
CA GLU A 68 2.06 -18.25 3.94
C GLU A 68 0.83 -17.38 4.25
N GLY A 69 -0.05 -17.21 3.27
CA GLY A 69 -1.20 -16.30 3.34
C GLY A 69 -0.95 -14.95 2.68
N ALA A 70 0.20 -14.30 2.90
CA ALA A 70 0.49 -13.01 2.28
C ALA A 70 1.98 -12.65 2.16
N ASN A 71 2.32 -11.93 1.09
CA ASN A 71 3.53 -11.11 1.00
C ASN A 71 3.18 -9.65 1.30
N VAL A 72 4.04 -8.94 2.02
CA VAL A 72 3.82 -7.56 2.47
C VAL A 72 5.02 -6.69 2.09
N TRP A 73 4.75 -5.48 1.59
CA TRP A 73 5.77 -4.48 1.23
C TRP A 73 5.53 -3.17 1.97
N PHE A 74 6.62 -2.57 2.45
CA PHE A 74 6.67 -1.20 2.92
C PHE A 74 7.61 -0.45 1.99
N ILE A 75 7.13 0.59 1.31
CA ILE A 75 7.82 1.19 0.18
C ILE A 75 8.02 2.68 0.45
N SER A 76 9.24 3.15 0.20
CA SER A 76 9.58 4.55 0.08
C SER A 76 10.06 4.86 -1.34
N ASN A 77 9.81 6.07 -1.80
CA ASN A 77 10.22 6.58 -3.10
C ASN A 77 10.80 7.99 -2.94
N ALA A 78 11.06 8.69 -4.04
CA ALA A 78 11.62 10.05 -4.02
C ALA A 78 10.81 11.04 -3.16
N LEU A 79 9.47 10.91 -3.14
CA LEU A 79 8.58 11.80 -2.40
C LEU A 79 8.68 11.59 -0.88
N GLY A 80 9.03 10.37 -0.45
CA GLY A 80 9.36 10.05 0.94
C GLY A 80 10.83 10.20 1.29
N GLY A 81 11.65 10.80 0.42
CA GLY A 81 13.10 10.90 0.59
C GLY A 81 13.83 9.56 0.65
N TYR A 82 13.19 8.48 0.15
CA TYR A 82 13.64 7.09 0.33
C TYR A 82 13.75 6.63 1.79
N GLU A 83 13.15 7.39 2.71
CA GLU A 83 13.22 7.16 4.16
C GLU A 83 11.83 6.84 4.74
N PHE A 84 10.82 7.66 4.40
CA PHE A 84 9.48 7.52 4.94
C PHE A 84 8.65 6.53 4.12
N VAL A 85 7.87 5.70 4.81
CA VAL A 85 6.93 4.78 4.17
C VAL A 85 5.86 5.61 3.47
N MET A 86 5.92 5.62 2.14
CA MET A 86 4.92 6.28 1.30
C MET A 86 3.78 5.34 0.96
N MET A 87 3.99 4.04 1.15
CA MET A 87 3.09 3.02 0.68
C MET A 87 3.25 1.69 1.40
N VAL A 88 2.13 1.02 1.60
CA VAL A 88 2.08 -0.36 2.09
C VAL A 88 1.24 -1.19 1.14
N ALA A 89 1.76 -2.36 0.76
CA ALA A 89 1.06 -3.29 -0.12
C ALA A 89 1.03 -4.69 0.49
N ALA A 90 -0.03 -5.43 0.21
CA ALA A 90 -0.15 -6.83 0.57
C ALA A 90 -0.71 -7.63 -0.62
N GLU A 91 -0.22 -8.85 -0.79
CA GLU A 91 -0.62 -9.77 -1.85
C GLU A 91 -0.86 -11.15 -1.27
N ALA A 92 -2.02 -11.74 -1.55
CA ALA A 92 -2.33 -13.09 -1.15
C ALA A 92 -1.34 -14.08 -1.77
N ALA A 93 -0.73 -14.92 -0.94
CA ALA A 93 0.31 -15.84 -1.37
C ALA A 93 0.11 -17.22 -0.75
N SER A 94 0.11 -18.26 -1.58
CA SER A 94 0.08 -19.66 -1.08
C SER A 94 1.44 -20.13 -0.57
N LYS A 95 2.52 -19.43 -0.94
CA LYS A 95 3.88 -19.67 -0.45
C LYS A 95 4.60 -18.33 -0.29
N PRO A 96 5.49 -18.19 0.71
CA PRO A 96 6.35 -17.02 0.84
C PRO A 96 7.11 -16.72 -0.45
N SER A 97 7.17 -15.45 -0.85
CA SER A 97 8.01 -15.06 -1.99
C SER A 97 9.49 -15.28 -1.66
N LYS A 98 10.22 -15.97 -2.54
CA LYS A 98 11.68 -16.12 -2.42
C LYS A 98 12.45 -14.81 -2.57
N SER A 99 11.80 -13.77 -3.10
CA SER A 99 12.39 -12.43 -3.28
C SER A 99 12.17 -11.51 -2.06
N CYS A 100 11.64 -12.03 -0.97
CA CYS A 100 11.32 -11.31 0.24
C CYS A 100 11.95 -12.03 1.43
N ASP A 101 12.25 -11.28 2.49
CA ASP A 101 12.69 -11.89 3.73
C ASP A 101 11.54 -12.73 4.31
N ALA A 102 11.86 -13.79 5.05
CA ALA A 102 10.83 -14.53 5.75
C ALA A 102 10.16 -13.61 6.78
N ALA A 103 8.83 -13.65 6.85
CA ALA A 103 8.10 -12.86 7.85
C ALA A 103 8.51 -13.30 9.26
N PRO A 104 8.96 -12.36 10.12
CA PRO A 104 9.35 -12.69 11.49
C PRO A 104 8.11 -12.98 12.35
N ALA A 105 8.34 -13.60 13.51
CA ALA A 105 7.31 -13.71 14.54
C ALA A 105 6.81 -12.31 14.94
N GLY A 106 5.49 -12.12 14.90
CA GLY A 106 4.85 -10.85 15.25
C GLY A 106 4.56 -9.91 14.08
N LEU A 107 5.00 -10.22 12.85
CA LEU A 107 4.45 -9.57 11.66
C LEU A 107 3.11 -10.23 11.30
N SER A 108 2.06 -9.42 11.15
CA SER A 108 0.75 -9.86 10.68
C SER A 108 0.46 -9.28 9.29
N ALA A 109 -0.56 -9.82 8.62
CA ALA A 109 -1.14 -9.15 7.47
C ALA A 109 -1.55 -7.71 7.87
N PRO A 110 -1.36 -6.69 7.00
CA PRO A 110 -1.71 -5.33 7.33
C PRO A 110 -3.22 -5.16 7.50
N ASN A 111 -3.61 -4.53 8.60
CA ASN A 111 -4.96 -4.04 8.82
C ASN A 111 -5.04 -2.58 8.40
N PHE A 112 -5.74 -2.32 7.31
CA PHE A 112 -5.91 -0.99 6.73
C PHE A 112 -7.16 -0.25 7.24
N GLY A 113 -8.00 -0.89 8.06
CA GLY A 113 -9.31 -0.36 8.47
C GLY A 113 -10.36 -0.34 7.36
N ILE A 114 -10.08 -1.02 6.24
CA ILE A 114 -10.92 -1.18 5.05
C ILE A 114 -10.86 -2.65 4.58
N PRO A 115 -11.75 -3.10 3.67
CA PRO A 115 -11.70 -4.47 3.14
C PRO A 115 -10.30 -4.86 2.67
N GLY A 116 -9.74 -5.93 3.25
CA GLY A 116 -8.37 -6.39 3.00
C GLY A 116 -8.29 -7.59 2.05
N LEU A 117 -7.19 -8.33 2.10
CA LEU A 117 -7.03 -9.59 1.36
C LEU A 117 -8.17 -10.56 1.68
N GLY A 118 -8.70 -11.23 0.66
CA GLY A 118 -9.80 -12.18 0.77
C GLY A 118 -11.20 -11.57 0.77
N ALA A 119 -11.34 -10.26 0.95
CA ALA A 119 -12.62 -9.58 0.90
C ALA A 119 -13.26 -9.70 -0.50
N SER A 120 -14.58 -9.76 -0.55
CA SER A 120 -15.36 -9.83 -1.79
C SER A 120 -15.50 -8.47 -2.46
N THR A 121 -15.78 -8.46 -3.77
CA THR A 121 -16.17 -7.24 -4.49
C THR A 121 -17.45 -6.61 -3.94
N ALA A 122 -18.33 -7.38 -3.29
CA ALA A 122 -19.51 -6.87 -2.60
C ALA A 122 -19.15 -6.05 -1.36
N GLU A 123 -18.16 -6.48 -0.57
CA GLU A 123 -17.66 -5.71 0.59
C GLU A 123 -16.97 -4.41 0.15
N LEU A 124 -16.21 -4.46 -0.95
CA LEU A 124 -15.66 -3.25 -1.60
C LEU A 124 -16.78 -2.29 -2.01
N LYS A 125 -17.83 -2.81 -2.67
CA LYS A 125 -18.99 -2.02 -3.10
C LYS A 125 -19.72 -1.37 -1.92
N ALA A 126 -19.91 -2.11 -0.84
CA ALA A 126 -20.54 -1.61 0.38
C ALA A 126 -19.70 -0.52 1.06
N THR A 127 -18.36 -0.62 1.00
CA THR A 127 -17.45 0.33 1.65
C THR A 127 -17.23 1.59 0.81
N PHE A 128 -17.08 1.45 -0.51
CA PHE A 128 -16.61 2.53 -1.39
C PHE A 128 -17.62 2.93 -2.47
N GLY A 129 -18.77 2.28 -2.55
CA GLY A 129 -19.71 2.47 -3.66
C GLY A 129 -19.28 1.71 -4.90
N ALA A 130 -18.63 2.36 -5.87
CA ALA A 130 -18.29 1.69 -7.13
C ALA A 130 -17.18 0.64 -6.94
N ALA A 131 -17.43 -0.62 -7.32
CA ALA A 131 -16.44 -1.70 -7.29
C ALA A 131 -16.71 -2.69 -8.44
N SER A 132 -15.96 -2.55 -9.54
CA SER A 132 -16.10 -3.42 -10.71
C SER A 132 -14.76 -3.67 -11.42
N GLY A 133 -14.65 -4.83 -12.07
CA GLY A 133 -13.44 -5.25 -12.78
C GLY A 133 -12.39 -5.94 -11.90
N ASN A 134 -11.26 -6.28 -12.52
CA ASN A 134 -10.17 -7.04 -11.89
C ASN A 134 -9.09 -6.16 -11.25
N LYS A 135 -9.11 -4.86 -11.54
CA LYS A 135 -8.28 -3.83 -10.91
C LYS A 135 -9.18 -2.68 -10.54
N ILE A 136 -9.27 -2.36 -9.26
CA ILE A 136 -10.15 -1.31 -8.74
C ILE A 136 -9.28 -0.25 -8.08
N ALA A 137 -9.52 1.02 -8.40
CA ALA A 137 -8.75 2.15 -7.89
C ALA A 137 -9.66 3.14 -7.18
N TYR A 138 -9.22 3.58 -6.00
CA TYR A 138 -9.81 4.67 -5.27
C TYR A 138 -8.79 5.76 -5.00
N ARG A 139 -9.25 7.01 -5.01
CA ARG A 139 -8.46 8.19 -4.68
C ARG A 139 -9.31 9.17 -3.89
N SER A 140 -8.73 9.71 -2.83
CA SER A 140 -9.26 10.87 -2.11
C SER A 140 -8.17 11.94 -2.03
N ASP A 141 -8.56 13.20 -2.19
CA ASP A 141 -7.66 14.34 -2.04
C ASP A 141 -8.11 15.18 -0.84
N ARG A 142 -7.17 15.76 -0.11
CA ARG A 142 -7.44 16.73 0.95
C ARG A 142 -6.47 17.90 0.87
N PRO A 143 -6.86 19.11 1.32
CA PRO A 143 -5.94 20.24 1.42
C PRO A 143 -4.75 19.92 2.34
N GLY A 144 -3.54 20.21 1.89
CA GLY A 144 -2.30 20.09 2.66
C GLY A 144 -1.57 21.42 2.86
N GLY A 145 -2.22 22.55 2.58
CA GLY A 145 -1.63 23.89 2.65
C GLY A 145 -1.06 24.32 1.31
N TYR A 146 0.22 24.01 1.06
CA TYR A 146 0.92 24.37 -0.20
C TYR A 146 0.71 23.36 -1.33
N SER A 147 0.30 22.14 -1.00
CA SER A 147 0.00 21.06 -1.93
C SER A 147 -1.15 20.24 -1.37
N ASP A 148 -1.99 19.65 -2.22
CA ASP A 148 -2.99 18.69 -1.76
C ASP A 148 -2.30 17.37 -1.38
N ILE A 149 -2.92 16.61 -0.48
CA ILE A 149 -2.50 15.27 -0.11
C ILE A 149 -3.48 14.29 -0.75
N ALA A 150 -2.98 13.46 -1.66
CA ALA A 150 -3.73 12.39 -2.28
C ALA A 150 -3.45 11.06 -1.56
N GLN A 151 -4.52 10.33 -1.23
CA GLN A 151 -4.44 8.92 -0.83
C GLN A 151 -4.95 8.05 -1.97
N TYR A 152 -4.17 7.04 -2.34
CA TYR A 152 -4.49 6.07 -3.38
C TYR A 152 -4.69 4.69 -2.78
N ILE A 153 -5.70 3.98 -3.26
CA ILE A 153 -5.97 2.58 -2.89
C ILE A 153 -6.20 1.79 -4.16
N GLY A 154 -5.33 0.81 -4.42
CA GLY A 154 -5.46 -0.11 -5.54
C GLY A 154 -5.78 -1.52 -5.05
N TYR A 155 -6.76 -2.17 -5.67
CA TYR A 155 -7.13 -3.56 -5.43
C TYR A 155 -6.95 -4.41 -6.67
N VAL A 156 -6.34 -5.59 -6.52
CA VAL A 156 -6.34 -6.65 -7.53
C VAL A 156 -7.36 -7.70 -7.11
N ILE A 157 -8.31 -8.01 -7.99
CA ILE A 157 -9.36 -9.01 -7.75
C ILE A 157 -9.03 -10.28 -8.53
N LYS A 158 -9.12 -11.43 -7.85
CA LYS A 158 -9.03 -12.77 -8.44
C LYS A 158 -10.19 -13.61 -7.93
N SER A 159 -10.94 -14.20 -8.86
CA SER A 159 -12.12 -15.03 -8.52
C SER A 159 -13.11 -14.33 -7.58
N GLY A 160 -13.37 -13.05 -7.82
CA GLY A 160 -14.32 -12.23 -7.05
C GLY A 160 -13.82 -11.79 -5.66
N LYS A 161 -12.58 -12.09 -5.29
CA LYS A 161 -11.97 -11.70 -4.01
C LYS A 161 -10.71 -10.87 -4.19
N VAL A 162 -10.39 -10.04 -3.20
CA VAL A 162 -9.15 -9.28 -3.13
C VAL A 162 -7.96 -10.23 -3.02
N ALA A 163 -7.12 -10.25 -4.06
CA ALA A 163 -5.85 -10.96 -4.10
C ALA A 163 -4.65 -10.03 -3.87
N GLY A 164 -4.83 -8.73 -4.01
CA GLY A 164 -3.81 -7.75 -3.69
C GLY A 164 -4.42 -6.40 -3.33
N ILE A 165 -3.75 -5.68 -2.46
CA ILE A 165 -4.11 -4.32 -2.05
C ILE A 165 -2.83 -3.49 -1.93
N GLY A 166 -2.89 -2.24 -2.37
CA GLY A 166 -1.83 -1.27 -2.18
C GLY A 166 -2.43 0.07 -1.75
N ILE A 167 -1.83 0.68 -0.73
CA ILE A 167 -2.25 1.99 -0.23
C ILE A 167 -1.05 2.90 -0.22
N GLY A 168 -1.20 4.09 -0.79
CA GLY A 168 -0.17 5.12 -0.81
C GLY A 168 -0.74 6.48 -0.44
N GLU A 169 0.12 7.35 0.08
CA GLU A 169 -0.22 8.76 0.32
C GLU A 169 0.93 9.64 -0.15
N THR A 170 0.62 10.74 -0.84
CA THR A 170 1.64 11.69 -1.33
C THR A 170 1.07 13.09 -1.48
N SER A 171 1.96 14.08 -1.47
CA SER A 171 1.67 15.41 -1.96
C SER A 171 1.46 15.43 -3.48
N VAL A 172 0.44 16.13 -3.94
CA VAL A 172 0.12 16.40 -5.35
C VAL A 172 -0.09 17.90 -5.55
N GLN A 173 0.12 18.40 -6.76
CA GLN A 173 -0.19 19.78 -7.09
C GLN A 173 -1.68 20.06 -6.87
N THR A 174 -1.96 21.22 -6.26
CA THR A 174 -3.31 21.75 -6.11
C THR A 174 -3.91 21.96 -7.49
N ALA A 175 -5.11 21.43 -7.73
CA ALA A 175 -5.87 21.72 -8.94
C ALA A 175 -6.49 23.12 -8.79
N HIS A 176 -5.79 24.16 -9.26
CA HIS A 176 -6.33 25.52 -9.40
C HIS A 176 -7.11 25.66 -10.70
#